data_AF-A0A933CEJ4-F1
#
_entry.id   AF-A0A933CEJ4-F1
#
_cell.length_a   1.000
_cell.length_b   1.000
_cell.length_c   1.000
_cell.angle_alpha   90.00
_cell.angle_beta   90.00
_cell.angle_gamma   90.00
#
_symmetry.space_group_name_H-M   'P 1'
#
loop_
_entity.id
_entity.type
_entity.pdbx_description
1 polymer ?
#
loop_
_entity_poly.entity_id
_entity_poly.type
_entity_poly.pdbx_seq_one_letter_code
_entity_poly.pdbx_strand_id
1 'polypeptide(L)'
;MVEGLQVYPGRMRENLERSLGLVFSQKVLLQLIDAGLGRLEAYELVQRNAMKTWKTRKPFVDLLLADKDVTRVLPPAKLKACFDLKSYGGAVSEILRRGGV
;
A
#
# COMPACT_ATOMS: atom_id res chain seq x y z
N MET A 1 7.61 -20.23 -17.96
CA MET A 1 6.88 -20.92 -16.87
C MET A 1 6.25 -19.88 -15.96
N VAL A 2 5.02 -19.48 -16.26
CA VAL A 2 4.07 -18.86 -15.31
C VAL A 2 2.71 -19.46 -15.66
N GLU A 3 2.50 -20.70 -15.25
CA GLU A 3 1.21 -21.38 -15.39
C GLU A 3 0.56 -21.44 -14.01
N GLY A 4 -0.68 -20.96 -13.90
CA GLY A 4 -1.58 -21.37 -12.83
C GLY A 4 -1.78 -20.44 -11.64
N LEU A 5 -1.65 -19.11 -11.78
CA LEU A 5 -2.17 -18.22 -10.72
C LEU A 5 -3.69 -18.08 -10.86
N GLN A 6 -4.42 -19.08 -10.36
CA GLN A 6 -5.86 -19.01 -10.21
C GLN A 6 -6.17 -17.98 -9.13
N VAL A 7 -6.58 -16.78 -9.56
CA VAL A 7 -6.84 -15.64 -8.69
C VAL A 7 -8.16 -15.86 -7.97
N TYR A 8 -8.11 -16.05 -6.65
CA TYR A 8 -9.29 -16.18 -5.79
C TYR A 8 -9.60 -14.85 -5.09
N PRO A 9 -10.47 -13.99 -5.64
CA PRO A 9 -10.70 -12.63 -5.13
C PRO A 9 -11.19 -12.57 -3.67
N GLY A 10 -11.93 -13.60 -3.21
CA GLY A 10 -12.32 -13.72 -1.79
C GLY A 10 -11.13 -13.95 -0.86
N ARG A 11 -10.22 -14.87 -1.21
CA ARG A 11 -8.99 -15.14 -0.45
C ARG A 11 -7.97 -14.01 -0.57
N MET A 12 -7.94 -13.29 -1.68
CA MET A 12 -7.10 -12.10 -1.82
C MET A 12 -7.52 -10.97 -0.89
N ARG A 13 -8.83 -10.75 -0.69
CA ARG A 13 -9.34 -9.75 0.25
C ARG A 13 -8.99 -10.12 1.69
N GLU A 14 -9.17 -11.39 2.05
CA GLU A 14 -8.79 -11.92 3.36
C GLU A 14 -7.26 -11.85 3.58
N ASN A 15 -6.45 -12.18 2.56
CA ASN A 15 -5.00 -12.00 2.60
C ASN A 15 -4.60 -10.51 2.65
N LEU A 16 -5.39 -9.62 2.04
CA LEU A 16 -5.22 -8.17 2.13
C LEU A 16 -5.43 -7.68 3.56
N GLU A 17 -6.47 -8.16 4.23
CA GLU A 17 -6.74 -7.87 5.64
C GLU A 17 -5.65 -8.46 6.53
N ARG A 18 -5.17 -9.68 6.24
CA ARG A 18 -4.03 -10.31 6.93
C ARG A 18 -2.69 -9.62 6.69
N SER A 19 -2.55 -8.87 5.59
CA SER A 19 -1.36 -8.07 5.27
C SER A 19 -1.23 -6.81 6.13
N LEU A 20 -2.23 -6.50 6.97
CA LEU A 20 -2.24 -5.32 7.84
C LEU A 20 -2.08 -4.00 7.06
N GLY A 21 -2.49 -3.98 5.78
CA GLY A 21 -2.38 -2.81 4.91
C GLY A 21 -1.02 -2.64 4.21
N LEU A 22 -0.10 -3.59 4.34
CA LEU A 22 1.23 -3.51 3.70
C LEU A 22 1.19 -3.49 2.17
N VAL A 23 0.13 -4.02 1.55
CA VAL A 23 -0.07 -3.95 0.10
C VAL A 23 -0.10 -2.50 -0.42
N PHE A 24 -0.46 -1.53 0.44
CA PHE A 24 -0.51 -0.11 0.07
C PHE A 24 0.85 0.60 0.19
N SER A 25 1.90 -0.10 0.64
CA SER A 25 3.25 0.47 0.81
C SER A 25 3.78 1.18 -0.43
N GLN A 26 3.60 0.60 -1.61
CA GLN A 26 4.02 1.22 -2.86
C GLN A 26 3.23 2.50 -3.17
N LYS A 27 1.92 2.49 -2.94
CA LYS A 27 1.07 3.68 -3.15
C LYS A 27 1.44 4.80 -2.18
N VAL A 28 1.68 4.48 -0.92
CA VAL A 28 2.16 5.46 0.08
C VAL A 28 3.53 6.02 -0.31
N LEU A 29 4.45 5.17 -0.77
CA LEU A 29 5.77 5.60 -1.24
C LEU A 29 5.67 6.62 -2.38
N LEU A 30 4.85 6.33 -3.40
CA LEU A 30 4.65 7.24 -4.53
C LEU A 30 4.03 8.57 -4.07
N GLN A 31 3.04 8.52 -3.18
CA GLN A 31 2.42 9.74 -2.66
C GLN A 31 3.37 10.61 -1.81
N LEU A 32 4.34 10.02 -1.12
CA LEU A 32 5.38 10.78 -0.43
C LEU A 32 6.33 11.46 -1.42
N ILE A 33 6.69 10.78 -2.52
CA ILE A 33 7.50 11.35 -3.59
C ILE A 33 6.74 12.48 -4.29
N ASP A 34 5.47 12.27 -4.61
CA ASP A 34 4.59 13.28 -5.23
C ASP A 34 4.39 14.50 -4.31
N ALA A 35 4.49 14.32 -3.00
CA ALA A 35 4.45 15.39 -2.01
C ALA A 35 5.79 16.16 -1.86
N GLY A 36 6.81 15.80 -2.66
CA GLY A 36 8.10 16.49 -2.74
C GLY A 36 9.22 15.84 -1.94
N LEU A 37 9.01 14.65 -1.37
CA LEU A 37 10.07 13.95 -0.65
C LEU A 37 11.06 13.27 -1.60
N GLY A 38 12.34 13.23 -1.23
CA GLY A 38 13.32 12.44 -1.97
C GLY A 38 12.95 10.95 -1.98
N ARG A 39 13.24 10.26 -3.09
CA ARG A 39 12.91 8.83 -3.24
C ARG A 39 13.52 7.95 -2.13
N LEU A 40 14.75 8.26 -1.71
CA LEU A 40 15.44 7.53 -0.65
C LEU A 40 14.75 7.75 0.70
N GLU A 41 14.45 9.01 1.04
CA GLU A 41 13.73 9.35 2.28
C GLU A 41 12.34 8.69 2.30
N ALA A 42 11.63 8.70 1.18
CA ALA A 42 10.31 8.08 1.07
C ALA A 42 10.39 6.56 1.30
N TYR A 43 11.43 5.93 0.75
CA TYR A 43 11.69 4.51 0.96
C TYR A 43 11.99 4.21 2.43
N GLU A 44 12.84 5.00 3.09
CA GLU A 44 13.17 4.81 4.52
C GLU A 44 11.93 4.95 5.42
N LEU A 45 11.10 5.97 5.20
CA LEU A 45 9.86 6.20 5.96
C LEU A 45 8.86 5.06 5.77
N VAL A 46 8.69 4.56 4.56
CA VAL A 46 7.77 3.44 4.27
C VAL A 46 8.33 2.13 4.84
N GLN A 47 9.61 1.85 4.61
CA GLN A 47 10.25 0.61 5.04
C GLN A 47 10.25 0.48 6.57
N ARG A 48 10.60 1.54 7.31
CA ARG A 48 10.64 1.47 8.79
C ARG A 48 9.26 1.17 9.38
N ASN A 49 8.19 1.74 8.82
CA ASN A 49 6.83 1.50 9.28
C ASN A 49 6.31 0.13 8.83
N ALA A 50 6.70 -0.33 7.63
CA ALA A 50 6.38 -1.67 7.16
C ALA A 50 7.03 -2.74 8.07
N MET A 51 8.30 -2.56 8.45
CA MET A 51 9.00 -3.46 9.36
C MET A 51 8.38 -3.44 10.77
N LYS A 52 7.93 -2.29 11.27
CA LYS A 52 7.18 -2.20 12.53
C LYS A 52 5.84 -2.94 12.45
N THR A 53 5.14 -2.85 11.32
CA THR A 53 3.88 -3.59 11.08
C THR A 53 4.12 -5.09 11.19
N TRP A 54 5.17 -5.60 10.52
CA TRP A 54 5.56 -7.01 10.60
C TRP A 54 5.86 -7.46 12.02
N LYS A 55 6.67 -6.69 12.76
CA LYS A 55 7.09 -7.05 14.13
C LYS A 55 5.96 -6.99 15.15
N THR A 56 5.08 -5.99 15.05
CA THR A 56 4.06 -5.70 16.08
C THR A 56 2.67 -6.19 15.72
N ARG A 57 2.48 -6.65 14.48
CA ARG A 57 1.18 -7.03 13.90
C ARG A 57 0.13 -5.90 14.00
N LYS A 58 0.57 -4.64 14.11
CA LYS A 58 -0.31 -3.45 14.08
C LYS A 58 -0.60 -3.01 12.64
N PRO A 59 -1.77 -2.41 12.36
CA PRO A 59 -2.08 -1.90 11.03
C PRO A 59 -1.05 -0.88 10.55
N PHE A 60 -0.63 -1.01 9.29
CA PHE A 60 0.38 -0.14 8.67
C PHE A 60 -0.07 1.31 8.62
N VAL A 61 -1.37 1.55 8.35
CA VAL A 61 -1.97 2.90 8.37
C VAL A 61 -1.83 3.58 9.73
N ASP A 62 -2.02 2.84 10.82
CA ASP A 62 -1.92 3.40 12.19
C ASP A 62 -0.48 3.77 12.52
N LEU A 63 0.47 2.93 12.11
CA LEU A 63 1.90 3.21 12.31
C LEU A 63 2.36 4.42 11.50
N LEU A 64 1.88 4.60 10.28
CA LEU A 64 2.15 5.78 9.46
C LEU A 64 1.49 7.04 10.03
N LEU A 65 0.27 6.95 10.55
CA LEU A 65 -0.43 8.07 11.20
C LEU A 65 0.25 8.50 12.50
N ALA A 66 0.88 7.57 13.21
CA ALA A 66 1.66 7.85 14.41
C ALA A 66 3.07 8.38 14.09
N ASP A 67 3.53 8.25 12.85
CA ASP A 67 4.85 8.71 12.42
C ASP A 67 4.80 10.19 12.03
N LYS A 68 5.47 11.03 12.84
CA LYS A 68 5.51 12.48 12.64
C LYS A 68 6.21 12.89 11.34
N ASP A 69 7.22 12.14 10.91
CA ASP A 69 7.94 12.47 9.68
C ASP A 69 7.07 12.20 8.45
N VAL A 70 6.24 11.15 8.51
CA VAL A 70 5.25 10.83 7.48
C VAL A 70 4.13 11.86 7.47
N THR A 71 3.51 12.14 8.62
CA THR A 71 2.34 13.03 8.71
C THR A 71 2.66 14.49 8.46
N ARG A 72 3.92 14.91 8.65
CA ARG A 72 4.42 16.24 8.25
C ARG A 72 4.38 16.45 6.73
N VAL A 73 4.56 15.37 5.96
CA VAL A 73 4.66 15.41 4.49
C VAL A 73 3.31 15.07 3.87
N LEU A 74 2.68 14.01 4.35
CA LEU A 74 1.39 13.54 3.88
C LEU A 74 0.35 13.66 5.00
N PRO A 75 -0.54 14.67 4.94
CA PRO A 75 -1.56 14.88 5.97
C PRO A 75 -2.43 13.63 6.19
N PRO A 76 -2.94 13.41 7.41
CA PRO A 76 -3.72 12.22 7.76
C PRO A 76 -4.87 11.90 6.80
N ALA A 77 -5.55 12.91 6.26
CA ALA A 77 -6.63 12.72 5.30
C ALA A 77 -6.13 12.11 3.97
N LYS A 78 -5.04 12.65 3.41
CA LYS A 78 -4.41 12.12 2.19
C LYS A 78 -3.82 10.73 2.43
N LEU A 79 -3.19 10.53 3.58
CA LEU A 79 -2.65 9.24 3.96
C LEU A 79 -3.75 8.17 4.04
N LYS A 80 -4.89 8.45 4.68
CA LYS A 80 -6.03 7.52 4.73
C LYS A 80 -6.59 7.20 3.33
N ALA A 81 -6.63 8.17 2.42
CA ALA A 81 -7.04 7.95 1.04
C ALA A 81 -6.12 6.98 0.27
N CYS A 82 -4.86 6.82 0.68
CA CYS A 82 -3.99 5.78 0.12
C CYS A 82 -4.53 4.37 0.36
N PHE A 83 -5.23 4.14 1.47
CA PHE A 83 -5.74 2.85 1.90
C PHE A 83 -7.19 2.57 1.45
N ASP A 84 -7.84 3.51 0.76
CA ASP A 84 -9.19 3.28 0.27
C ASP A 84 -9.18 2.28 -0.90
N LEU A 85 -9.78 1.11 -0.64
CA LEU A 85 -9.86 -0.03 -1.55
C LEU A 85 -10.67 0.25 -2.81
N LYS A 86 -11.55 1.27 -2.80
CA LYS A 86 -12.35 1.64 -3.97
C LYS A 86 -11.49 2.03 -5.18
N SER A 87 -10.28 2.57 -4.96
CA SER A 87 -9.36 2.91 -6.06
C SER A 87 -8.56 1.73 -6.61
N TYR A 88 -8.51 0.58 -5.91
CA TYR A 88 -7.70 -0.59 -6.35
C TYR A 88 -8.46 -1.51 -7.32
N GLY A 89 -9.79 -1.46 -7.34
CA GLY A 89 -10.63 -2.29 -8.20
C GLY A 89 -10.59 -1.95 -9.69
N GLY A 90 -10.13 -0.74 -10.06
CA GLY A 90 -10.08 -0.28 -11.45
C GLY A 90 -8.82 -0.69 -12.23
N ALA A 91 -7.67 -0.78 -11.57
CA ALA A 91 -6.40 -1.06 -12.27
C ALA A 91 -6.25 -2.55 -12.66
N VAL A 92 -6.86 -3.46 -11.91
CA VAL A 92 -6.83 -4.91 -12.21
C VAL A 92 -7.71 -5.25 -13.41
N SER A 93 -8.84 -4.55 -13.57
CA SER A 93 -9.76 -4.75 -14.71
C SER A 93 -9.15 -4.27 -16.04
N GLU A 94 -8.25 -3.29 -16.01
CA GLU A 94 -7.60 -2.79 -17.23
C GLU A 94 -6.44 -3.68 -17.70
N ILE A 95 -5.69 -4.28 -16.77
CA ILE A 95 -4.61 -5.23 -17.09
C ILE A 95 -5.19 -6.55 -17.66
N LEU A 96 -6.32 -7.03 -17.14
CA LEU A 96 -7.00 -8.21 -17.70
C LEU A 96 -7.53 -7.97 -19.12
N ARG A 97 -7.80 -6.72 -19.53
CA ARG A 97 -8.29 -6.40 -20.89
C ARG A 97 -7.17 -6.32 -21.94
N ARG A 98 -5.91 -6.14 -21.54
CA ARG A 98 -4.76 -6.05 -22.46
C ARG A 98 -3.97 -7.34 -22.63
N GLY A 99 -4.23 -8.35 -21.80
CA GLY A 99 -3.63 -9.69 -21.91
C GLY A 99 -4.58 -10.77 -22.41
N GLY A 100 -5.61 -10.38 -23.18
CA GLY A 100 -6.53 -11.32 -23.81
C GLY A 100 -5.81 -12.27 -24.76
N VAL A 101 -5.96 -13.56 -24.47
CA VAL A 101 -5.91 -14.69 -25.42
C VAL A 101 -6.77 -14.37 -26.65
#